data_AF-A0AAW4KZH7-F1
#
_entry.id   AF-A0AAW4KZH7-F1
#
_cell.length_a   1.000
_cell.length_b   1.000
_cell.length_c   1.000
_cell.angle_alpha   90.00
_cell.angle_beta   90.00
_cell.angle_gamma   90.00
#
_symmetry.space_group_name_H-M   'P 1'
#
loop_
_entity.id
_entity.type
_entity.pdbx_description
1 polymer ?
#
loop_
_entity_poly.entity_id
_entity_poly.type
_entity_poly.pdbx_seq_one_letter_code
_entity_poly.pdbx_strand_id
1 'polypeptide(L)'
;MSEETNMAERVISYFDEEFESIRDQLESGQLLDYKERVIVSRKIDEALSRLSPYVRSEWRARQVVKSGETLRERLLSVRDIISNPPI
;
A
#
# COMPACT_ATOMS: atom_id res chain seq x y z
N MET A 1 -22.20 -15.41 10.90
CA MET A 1 -20.83 -15.00 10.56
C MET A 1 -19.98 -15.13 11.81
N SER A 2 -18.82 -15.79 11.74
CA SER A 2 -17.92 -15.93 12.90
C SER A 2 -17.16 -14.63 13.16
N GLU A 3 -16.75 -14.41 14.41
CA GLU A 3 -15.98 -13.23 14.81
C GLU A 3 -14.64 -13.12 14.05
N GLU A 4 -14.00 -14.25 13.72
CA GLU A 4 -12.78 -14.29 12.91
C GLU A 4 -12.99 -13.74 11.49
N THR A 5 -14.12 -14.06 10.84
CA THR A 5 -14.43 -13.50 9.51
C THR A 5 -14.62 -11.98 9.59
N ASN A 6 -15.26 -11.49 10.65
CA ASN A 6 -15.45 -10.06 10.87
C ASN A 6 -14.10 -9.34 11.12
N MET A 7 -13.19 -9.98 11.86
CA MET A 7 -11.86 -9.43 12.13
C MET A 7 -10.99 -9.40 10.87
N ALA A 8 -10.98 -10.48 10.08
CA ALA A 8 -10.25 -10.53 8.81
C ALA A 8 -10.73 -9.42 7.85
N GLU A 9 -12.04 -9.24 7.72
CA GLU A 9 -12.63 -8.20 6.87
C GLU A 9 -12.23 -6.79 7.32
N ARG A 10 -12.21 -6.53 8.63
CA ARG A 10 -11.75 -5.24 9.19
C ARG A 10 -10.29 -4.98 8.90
N VAL A 11 -9.43 -5.97 9.11
CA VAL A 11 -7.98 -5.86 8.84
C VAL A 11 -7.73 -5.58 7.37
N ILE A 12 -8.41 -6.31 6.47
CA ILE A 12 -8.28 -6.11 5.03
C ILE A 12 -8.75 -4.72 4.63
N SER A 13 -9.91 -4.28 5.13
CA SER A 13 -10.46 -2.96 4.81
C SER A 13 -9.56 -1.82 5.32
N TYR A 14 -8.97 -1.97 6.51
CA TYR A 14 -8.02 -1.00 7.03
C TYR A 14 -6.82 -0.81 6.08
N PHE A 15 -6.19 -1.90 5.65
CA PHE A 15 -5.04 -1.79 4.73
C PHE A 15 -5.43 -1.30 3.33
N ASP A 16 -6.63 -1.63 2.86
CA ASP A 16 -7.20 -1.11 1.62
C ASP A 16 -7.28 0.44 1.68
N GLU A 17 -7.89 0.98 2.73
CA GLU A 17 -8.01 2.43 2.96
C GLU A 17 -6.65 3.12 3.13
N GLU A 18 -5.71 2.51 3.85
CA GLU A 18 -4.36 3.06 4.02
C GLU A 18 -3.59 3.12 2.69
N PHE A 19 -3.68 2.07 1.86
CA PHE A 19 -3.02 2.05 0.55
C PHE A 19 -3.65 3.06 -0.42
N GLU A 20 -4.98 3.20 -0.40
CA GLU A 20 -5.68 4.23 -1.17
C GLU A 20 -5.23 5.64 -0.77
N SER A 21 -5.17 5.93 0.53
CA SER A 21 -4.70 7.22 1.06
C SER A 21 -3.26 7.54 0.62
N ILE A 22 -2.35 6.57 0.70
CA ILE A 22 -0.95 6.77 0.24
C ILE A 22 -0.90 7.01 -1.27
N ARG A 23 -1.72 6.31 -2.06
CA ARG A 23 -1.79 6.52 -3.51
C ARG A 23 -2.27 7.94 -3.82
N ASP A 24 -3.30 8.41 -3.13
CA ASP A 24 -3.82 9.76 -3.32
C ASP A 24 -2.77 10.83 -2.93
N GLN A 25 -1.98 10.60 -1.88
CA GLN A 25 -0.85 11.47 -1.51
C GLN A 25 0.26 11.47 -2.57
N LEU A 26 0.54 10.33 -3.19
CA LEU A 26 1.52 10.22 -4.28
C LEU A 26 1.03 10.96 -5.54
N GLU A 27 -0.24 10.79 -5.91
CA GLU A 27 -0.84 11.38 -7.11
C GLU A 27 -1.09 12.89 -6.97
N SER A 28 -1.41 13.36 -5.77
CA SER A 28 -1.51 14.79 -5.45
C SER A 28 -0.16 15.50 -5.33
N GLY A 29 0.95 14.76 -5.41
CA GLY A 29 2.29 15.32 -5.25
C GLY A 29 2.59 15.78 -3.82
N GLN A 30 1.96 15.18 -2.81
CA GLN A 30 2.29 15.41 -1.40
C GLN A 30 3.51 14.59 -0.97
N LEU A 31 3.73 13.43 -1.61
CA LEU A 31 4.94 12.63 -1.46
C LEU A 31 5.95 13.01 -2.55
N LEU A 32 6.64 14.14 -2.46
CA LEU A 32 7.70 14.53 -3.42
C LEU A 32 9.10 14.14 -2.97
N ASP A 33 9.35 14.12 -1.66
CA ASP A 33 10.66 13.74 -1.13
C ASP A 33 10.92 12.25 -1.35
N TYR A 34 12.01 11.95 -2.05
CA TYR A 34 12.44 10.58 -2.30
C TYR A 34 12.70 9.81 -1.00
N LYS A 35 13.28 10.45 0.01
CA LYS A 35 13.54 9.79 1.29
C LYS A 35 12.23 9.38 1.97
N GLU A 36 11.23 10.24 1.94
CA GLU A 36 9.89 9.94 2.44
C GLU A 36 9.25 8.78 1.66
N ARG A 37 9.32 8.80 0.32
CA ARG A 37 8.82 7.69 -0.53
C ARG A 37 9.46 6.35 -0.17
N VAL A 38 10.78 6.33 0.10
CA VAL A 38 11.49 5.12 0.54
C VAL A 38 10.99 4.64 1.92
N ILE A 39 10.74 5.55 2.86
CA ILE A 39 10.19 5.21 4.17
C ILE A 39 8.79 4.63 4.03
N VAL A 40 7.92 5.25 3.23
CA VAL A 40 6.56 4.77 2.96
C VAL A 40 6.59 3.41 2.26
N SER A 41 7.46 3.20 1.28
CA SER A 41 7.66 1.90 0.63
C SER A 41 7.97 0.79 1.63
N ARG A 42 8.84 1.05 2.63
CA ARG A 42 9.15 0.06 3.67
C ARG A 42 7.95 -0.26 4.55
N LYS A 43 7.14 0.75 4.89
CA LYS A 43 5.90 0.55 5.64
C LYS A 43 4.89 -0.29 4.84
N ILE A 44 4.83 -0.12 3.52
CA ILE A 44 4.01 -0.97 2.64
C ILE A 44 4.54 -2.41 2.67
N ASP A 45 5.85 -2.64 2.60
CA ASP A 45 6.40 -4.01 2.72
C ASP A 45 5.99 -4.70 4.03
N GLU A 46 6.03 -3.96 5.15
CA GLU A 46 5.55 -4.46 6.44
C GLU A 46 4.04 -4.78 6.44
N ALA A 47 3.23 -3.91 5.83
CA ALA A 47 1.80 -4.10 5.69
C ALA A 47 1.48 -5.34 4.83
N LEU A 48 2.17 -5.53 3.71
CA LEU A 48 2.04 -6.71 2.84
C LEU A 48 2.38 -8.00 3.59
N SER A 49 3.45 -7.98 4.40
CA SER A 49 3.80 -9.12 5.25
C SER A 49 2.69 -9.45 6.25
N ARG A 50 2.03 -8.44 6.83
CA ARG A 50 0.90 -8.62 7.76
C ARG A 50 -0.37 -9.12 7.06
N LEU A 51 -0.57 -8.77 5.78
CA LEU A 51 -1.69 -9.25 4.97
C LEU A 51 -1.50 -10.68 4.46
N SER A 52 -0.25 -11.17 4.37
CA SER A 52 0.09 -12.48 3.80
C SER A 52 -0.75 -13.68 4.33
N PRO A 53 -1.15 -13.76 5.61
CA PRO A 53 -1.97 -14.87 6.09
C PRO A 53 -3.38 -14.90 5.47
N TYR A 54 -3.94 -13.74 5.12
CA TYR A 54 -5.32 -13.60 4.62
C TYR A 54 -5.44 -13.90 3.12
N VAL A 55 -4.33 -13.85 2.37
CA VAL A 55 -4.30 -14.03 0.91
C VAL A 55 -4.85 -15.39 0.47
N ARG A 56 -4.67 -16.43 1.29
CA ARG A 56 -5.10 -17.80 0.98
C ARG A 56 -6.62 -17.99 1.11
N SER A 57 -7.23 -17.34 2.10
CA SER A 57 -8.65 -17.49 2.42
C SER A 57 -9.53 -16.41 1.79
N GLU A 58 -9.00 -15.20 1.64
CA GLU A 58 -9.77 -14.02 1.24
C GLU A 58 -9.35 -13.53 -0.16
N TRP A 59 -10.30 -13.51 -1.10
CA TRP A 59 -10.04 -12.97 -2.44
C TRP A 59 -9.76 -11.46 -2.41
N ARG A 60 -10.40 -10.73 -1.49
CA ARG A 60 -10.17 -9.29 -1.31
C ARG A 60 -8.76 -9.01 -0.82
N ALA A 61 -8.22 -9.83 0.10
CA ALA A 61 -6.83 -9.70 0.54
C ALA A 61 -5.83 -9.82 -0.62
N ARG A 62 -6.09 -10.69 -1.61
CA ARG A 62 -5.27 -10.79 -2.84
C ARG A 62 -5.27 -9.49 -3.64
N GLN A 63 -6.43 -8.83 -3.76
CA GLN A 63 -6.53 -7.55 -4.45
C GLN A 63 -5.76 -6.45 -3.71
N VAL A 64 -5.95 -6.35 -2.39
CA VAL A 64 -5.26 -5.35 -1.55
C VAL A 64 -3.74 -5.55 -1.60
N VAL A 65 -3.26 -6.79 -1.51
CA VAL A 65 -1.83 -7.10 -1.65
C VAL A 65 -1.29 -6.66 -3.02
N LYS A 66 -1.99 -6.99 -4.11
CA LYS A 66 -1.58 -6.57 -5.47
C LYS A 66 -1.56 -5.04 -5.63
N SER A 67 -2.54 -4.34 -5.07
CA SER A 67 -2.59 -2.88 -5.05
C SER A 67 -1.41 -2.30 -4.28
N GLY A 68 -1.09 -2.85 -3.11
CA GLY A 68 0.06 -2.44 -2.30
C GLY A 68 1.40 -2.68 -3.00
N GLU A 69 1.58 -3.83 -3.66
CA GLU A 69 2.78 -4.13 -4.46
C GLU A 69 2.96 -3.12 -5.60
N THR A 70 1.88 -2.81 -6.32
CA THR A 70 1.89 -1.82 -7.39
C THR A 70 2.23 -0.42 -6.87
N LEU A 71 1.65 -0.04 -5.72
CA LEU A 71 1.91 1.25 -5.09
C LEU A 71 3.37 1.38 -4.63
N ARG A 72 3.94 0.32 -4.07
CA ARG A 72 5.36 0.24 -3.70
C ARG A 72 6.27 0.51 -4.91
N GLU A 73 5.99 -0.14 -6.04
CA GLU A 73 6.75 0.08 -7.27
C GLU A 73 6.64 1.52 -7.77
N ARG A 74 5.45 2.13 -7.70
CA ARG A 74 5.23 3.53 -8.07
C ARG A 74 5.99 4.50 -7.16
N LEU A 75 6.01 4.27 -5.85
CA LEU A 75 6.76 5.11 -4.91
C LEU A 75 8.27 5.15 -5.22
N LEU A 76 8.82 4.04 -5.73
CA LEU A 76 10.24 3.92 -6.05
C LEU A 76 10.54 4.13 -7.55
N SER A 77 9.55 4.52 -8.34
CA SER A 77 9.68 4.74 -9.78
C SER A 77 10.69 5.83 -10.10
N VAL A 78 11.83 5.43 -10.66
CA VAL A 78 12.89 6.33 -11.14
C VAL A 78 12.35 7.32 -12.18
N ARG A 79 11.41 6.88 -13.02
CA ARG A 79 10.76 7.75 -14.01
C ARG A 79 10.01 8.90 -13.33
N ASP A 80 9.29 8.62 -12.24
CA ASP A 80 8.52 9.64 -11.54
C ASP A 80 9.43 10.60 -10.77
N ILE A 81 10.57 10.12 -10.27
CA ILE A 81 11.58 10.95 -9.60
C ILE A 81 12.28 11.89 -10.60
N ILE A 82 12.58 11.41 -11.81
CA ILE A 82 13.21 12.25 -12.85
C ILE A 82 12.22 13.25 -13.43
N SER A 83 10.96 12.84 -13.61
CA SER A 83 9.93 13.67 -14.22
C SER A 83 9.41 14.74 -13.25
N ASN A 84 9.44 14.47 -11.94
CA ASN A 84 9.10 15.40 -10.86
C ASN A 84 10.24 15.41 -9.81
N PRO A 85 11.38 16.07 -10.12
CA PRO A 85 12.47 16.16 -9.16
C PRO A 85 12.02 16.91 -7.90
N PRO A 86 12.38 16.43 -6.69
CA PRO A 86 12.10 17.17 -5.46
C PRO A 86 12.76 18.56 -5.55
N ILE A 87 11.99 19.60 -5.23
CA ILE A 87 12.43 21.01 -5.23
C ILE A 87 13.36 21.27 -4.04
#